data_AF-A0A7T9UKZ7-F1
#
_entry.id   AF-A0A7T9UKZ7-F1
#
_cell.length_a   1.000
_cell.length_b   1.000
_cell.length_c   1.000
_cell.angle_alpha   90.00
_cell.angle_beta   90.00
_cell.angle_gamma   90.00
#
_symmetry.space_group_name_H-M   'P 1'
#
loop_
_entity.id
_entity.type
_entity.pdbx_description
1 polymer ?
#
loop_
_entity_poly.entity_id
_entity_poly.type
_entity_poly.pdbx_seq_one_letter_code
_entity_poly.pdbx_strand_id
1 'polypeptide(L)'
;MLKKNLAAESLRGIACFIVLLSHLSLTFYPQLHNHFQQANFPSSNILYKIHNSPFCFFISGLGAVYVFFILSGFVLTASNSSNYDPKSKMINSILKRYPRLAIPALGSCLIAFIIFKISVDLSLTTTWFHDLIPNKTTFFGSIYSSLISPFIYAESSYNVVLWTMKNELIGSIAIFILIYFKSTFQLKKYYIFLLLFLLISLSISKVFFLGMFSFILGHFLYKIKNINAYLATFLLIVGQSKT
;
A
#
# COMPACT_ATOMS: atom_id res chain seq x y z
N MET A 1 19.11 19.59 -9.84
CA MET A 1 18.98 18.47 -8.88
C MET A 1 17.66 18.65 -8.13
N LEU A 2 16.63 17.84 -8.41
CA LEU A 2 15.36 17.92 -7.69
C LEU A 2 15.62 17.58 -6.21
N LYS A 3 15.36 18.53 -5.31
CA LYS A 3 15.54 18.36 -3.86
C LYS A 3 14.65 17.19 -3.42
N LYS A 4 15.27 16.16 -2.85
CA LYS A 4 14.57 14.96 -2.36
C LYS A 4 13.53 15.39 -1.32
N ASN A 5 12.28 14.97 -1.48
CA ASN A 5 11.22 15.36 -0.55
C ASN A 5 11.30 14.46 0.69
N LEU A 6 12.21 14.81 1.62
CA LEU A 6 12.48 14.08 2.86
C LEU A 6 11.21 13.87 3.70
N ALA A 7 10.33 14.86 3.75
CA ALA A 7 9.06 14.75 4.48
C ALA A 7 8.19 13.61 3.91
N ALA A 8 8.00 13.56 2.59
CA ALA A 8 7.22 12.50 1.95
C ALA A 8 7.85 11.11 2.13
N GLU A 9 9.19 11.01 2.13
CA GLU A 9 9.87 9.73 2.39
C GLU A 9 9.74 9.30 3.86
N SER A 10 9.85 10.23 4.81
CA SER A 10 9.67 9.94 6.24
C SER A 10 8.26 9.45 6.56
N LEU A 11 7.22 10.07 5.97
CA LEU A 11 5.83 9.65 6.12
C LEU A 11 5.58 8.24 5.58
N ARG A 12 6.24 7.85 4.49
CA ARG A 12 6.17 6.46 4.01
C ARG A 12 6.81 5.49 4.98
N GLY A 13 7.94 5.85 5.59
CA GLY A 13 8.58 5.05 6.63
C GLY A 13 7.64 4.83 7.82
N ILE A 14 6.97 5.89 8.28
CA ILE A 14 5.96 5.82 9.35
C ILE A 14 4.79 4.92 8.93
N ALA A 15 4.27 5.07 7.71
CA ALA A 15 3.18 4.22 7.21
C ALA A 15 3.57 2.73 7.16
N CYS A 16 4.77 2.41 6.67
CA CYS A 16 5.28 1.03 6.67
C CYS A 16 5.42 0.46 8.09
N PHE A 17 5.86 1.28 9.04
CA PHE A 17 5.95 0.88 10.44
C PHE A 17 4.57 0.60 11.05
N ILE A 18 3.57 1.43 10.76
CA ILE A 18 2.18 1.19 11.19
C ILE A 18 1.63 -0.13 10.61
N VAL A 19 1.90 -0.43 9.33
CA VAL A 19 1.51 -1.71 8.72
C VAL A 19 2.17 -2.89 9.43
N LEU A 20 3.46 -2.78 9.78
CA LEU A 20 4.16 -3.80 10.56
C LEU A 20 3.49 -4.01 11.93
N LEU A 21 3.21 -2.93 12.67
CA LEU A 21 2.52 -3.01 13.96
C LEU A 21 1.12 -3.64 13.82
N SER A 22 0.39 -3.33 12.74
CA SER A 22 -0.91 -3.95 12.45
C SER A 22 -0.81 -5.47 12.25
N HIS A 23 0.23 -5.96 11.57
CA HIS A 23 0.41 -7.40 11.39
C HIS A 23 0.91 -8.12 12.64
N LEU A 24 1.78 -7.46 13.42
CA LEU A 24 2.22 -7.99 14.71
C LEU A 24 1.04 -8.09 15.69
N SER A 25 0.17 -7.07 15.71
CA SER A 25 -1.06 -7.13 16.52
C SER A 25 -2.04 -8.19 16.02
N LEU A 26 -2.21 -8.41 14.71
CA LEU A 26 -3.00 -9.54 14.20
C LEU A 26 -2.43 -10.92 14.61
N THR A 27 -1.11 -11.01 14.76
CA THR A 27 -0.41 -12.27 15.09
C THR A 27 -0.46 -12.59 16.58
N PHE A 28 -0.31 -11.57 17.45
CA PHE A 28 -0.13 -11.76 18.90
C PHE A 28 -1.26 -11.14 19.76
N TYR A 29 -2.01 -10.18 19.23
CA TYR A 29 -3.06 -9.41 19.93
C TYR A 29 -4.32 -9.22 19.06
N PRO A 30 -4.96 -10.32 18.60
CA PRO A 30 -6.08 -10.29 17.63
C PRO A 30 -7.29 -9.45 18.10
N GLN A 31 -7.41 -9.23 19.41
CA GLN A 31 -8.47 -8.39 20.00
C GLN A 31 -8.45 -6.95 19.45
N LEU A 32 -7.30 -6.44 19.00
CA LEU A 32 -7.18 -5.11 18.41
C LEU A 32 -7.79 -4.99 17.02
N HIS A 33 -8.17 -6.10 16.39
CA HIS A 33 -8.82 -6.16 15.07
C HIS A 33 -10.21 -6.79 15.14
N ASN A 34 -10.93 -6.60 16.25
CA ASN A 34 -12.28 -7.13 16.50
C ASN A 34 -12.39 -8.67 16.63
N HIS A 35 -11.29 -9.41 16.76
CA HIS A 35 -11.31 -10.86 16.99
C HIS A 35 -11.35 -11.19 18.49
N PHE A 36 -12.33 -10.66 19.21
CA PHE A 36 -12.48 -10.85 20.67
C PHE A 36 -12.95 -12.26 21.10
N GLN A 37 -13.41 -13.09 20.15
CA GLN A 37 -14.01 -14.41 20.42
C GLN A 37 -13.07 -15.60 20.15
N GLN A 38 -11.78 -15.37 19.86
CA GLN A 38 -10.83 -16.48 19.68
C GLN A 38 -10.52 -17.14 21.03
N ALA A 39 -10.81 -18.44 21.13
CA ALA A 39 -10.85 -19.22 22.38
C ALA A 39 -9.53 -19.26 23.17
N ASN A 40 -8.40 -18.91 22.56
CA ASN A 40 -7.06 -19.10 23.13
C ASN A 40 -6.40 -17.80 23.63
N PHE A 41 -7.05 -16.64 23.53
CA PHE A 41 -6.44 -15.37 23.91
C PHE A 41 -7.16 -14.67 25.08
N PRO A 42 -6.44 -14.22 26.12
CA PRO A 42 -7.05 -13.56 27.27
C PRO A 42 -7.66 -12.22 26.84
N SER A 43 -8.96 -12.03 27.07
CA SER A 43 -9.62 -10.75 26.83
C SER A 43 -9.19 -9.74 27.89
N SER A 44 -8.78 -8.54 27.46
CA SER A 44 -8.43 -7.46 28.39
C SER A 44 -9.23 -6.19 28.10
N ASN A 45 -9.75 -5.57 29.15
CA ASN A 45 -10.50 -4.32 29.07
C ASN A 45 -9.67 -3.16 28.52
N ILE A 46 -8.34 -3.20 28.69
CA ILE A 46 -7.43 -2.20 28.10
C ILE A 46 -7.39 -2.32 26.58
N LEU A 47 -7.25 -3.53 26.02
CA LEU A 47 -7.23 -3.72 24.55
C LEU A 47 -8.56 -3.32 23.91
N TYR A 48 -9.69 -3.60 24.58
CA TYR A 48 -11.01 -3.14 24.13
C TYR A 48 -11.10 -1.61 24.08
N LYS A 49 -10.62 -0.92 25.13
CA LYS A 49 -10.57 0.55 25.16
C LYS A 49 -9.65 1.12 24.08
N ILE A 50 -8.49 0.49 23.82
CA ILE A 50 -7.56 0.92 22.77
C ILE A 50 -8.20 0.75 21.38
N HIS A 51 -8.85 -0.38 21.10
CA HIS A 51 -9.56 -0.61 19.85
C HIS A 51 -10.64 0.45 19.58
N ASN A 52 -11.38 0.84 20.62
CA ASN A 52 -12.44 1.85 20.51
C ASN A 52 -11.93 3.30 20.59
N SER A 53 -10.63 3.48 20.84
CA SER A 53 -10.00 4.80 20.89
C SER A 53 -9.57 5.29 19.49
N PRO A 54 -9.42 6.61 19.30
CA PRO A 54 -8.86 7.17 18.06
C PRO A 54 -7.42 6.70 17.78
N PHE A 55 -6.69 6.19 18.80
CA PHE A 55 -5.35 5.62 18.62
C PHE A 55 -5.34 4.33 17.79
N CYS A 56 -6.50 3.69 17.57
CA CYS A 56 -6.64 2.56 16.66
C CYS A 56 -6.20 2.90 15.22
N PHE A 57 -6.16 4.18 14.84
CA PHE A 57 -5.59 4.62 13.56
C PHE A 57 -4.14 4.14 13.38
N PHE A 58 -3.32 4.16 14.44
CA PHE A 58 -1.92 3.69 14.41
C PHE A 58 -1.77 2.16 14.37
N ILE A 59 -2.89 1.45 14.38
CA ILE A 59 -2.97 -0.02 14.31
C ILE A 59 -3.73 -0.43 13.02
N SER A 60 -4.31 0.52 12.28
CA SER A 60 -5.05 0.26 11.05
C SER A 60 -4.08 0.06 9.87
N GLY A 61 -3.78 -1.19 9.54
CA GLY A 61 -2.94 -1.53 8.39
C GLY A 61 -3.48 -1.00 7.06
N LEU A 62 -4.79 -1.15 6.79
CA LEU A 62 -5.41 -0.67 5.55
C LEU A 62 -5.33 0.86 5.39
N GLY A 63 -5.56 1.61 6.48
CA GLY A 63 -5.44 3.07 6.45
C GLY A 63 -4.02 3.52 6.10
N ALA A 64 -3.02 2.90 6.72
CA ALA A 64 -1.62 3.20 6.44
C ALA A 64 -1.20 2.85 5.00
N VAL A 65 -1.74 1.77 4.42
CA VAL A 65 -1.54 1.42 3.00
C VAL A 65 -2.10 2.51 2.08
N TYR A 66 -3.28 3.06 2.36
CA TYR A 66 -3.83 4.16 1.56
C TYR A 66 -3.01 5.44 1.67
N VAL A 67 -2.51 5.78 2.87
CA VAL A 67 -1.56 6.89 3.04
C VAL A 67 -0.30 6.67 2.19
N PHE A 68 0.22 5.45 2.17
CA PHE A 68 1.35 5.09 1.33
C PHE A 68 1.05 5.33 -0.16
N PHE A 69 -0.12 4.93 -0.65
CA PHE A 69 -0.55 5.17 -2.03
C PHE A 69 -0.73 6.65 -2.39
N ILE A 70 -1.26 7.47 -1.48
CA ILE A 70 -1.33 8.93 -1.64
C ILE A 70 0.08 9.50 -1.81
N LEU A 71 1.01 9.10 -0.94
CA LEU A 71 2.41 9.55 -1.01
C LEU A 71 3.08 9.02 -2.28
N SER A 72 2.75 7.82 -2.75
CA SER A 72 3.18 7.26 -4.04
C SER A 72 2.77 8.17 -5.19
N GLY A 73 1.49 8.51 -5.30
CA GLY A 73 1.00 9.45 -6.32
C GLY A 73 1.68 10.83 -6.27
N PHE A 74 1.86 11.38 -5.07
CA PHE A 74 2.51 12.68 -4.86
C PHE A 74 3.96 12.71 -5.37
N VAL A 75 4.81 11.78 -4.90
CA VAL A 75 6.24 11.77 -5.27
C VAL A 75 6.43 11.42 -6.74
N LEU A 76 5.62 10.50 -7.30
CA LEU A 76 5.71 10.15 -8.71
C LEU A 76 5.36 11.33 -9.61
N THR A 77 4.40 12.14 -9.20
CA THR A 77 4.07 13.38 -9.89
C THR A 77 5.20 14.38 -9.78
N ALA A 78 5.76 14.58 -8.59
CA ALA A 78 6.89 15.47 -8.37
C ALA A 78 8.13 15.11 -9.19
N SER A 79 8.46 13.81 -9.28
CA SER A 79 9.65 13.36 -10.01
C SER A 79 9.48 13.44 -11.52
N ASN A 80 8.24 13.36 -12.03
CA ASN A 80 7.96 13.24 -13.46
C ASN A 80 7.31 14.47 -14.11
N SER A 81 7.01 15.53 -13.36
CA SER A 81 6.38 16.75 -13.88
C SER A 81 7.29 17.64 -14.75
N SER A 82 8.42 17.16 -15.26
CA SER A 82 9.31 17.95 -16.12
C SER A 82 8.86 17.90 -17.58
N ASN A 83 8.96 19.03 -18.29
CA ASN A 83 8.50 19.14 -19.68
C ASN A 83 9.50 18.62 -20.73
N TYR A 84 10.75 18.36 -20.35
CA TYR A 84 11.75 17.85 -21.29
C TYR A 84 11.47 16.37 -21.59
N ASP A 85 11.27 16.05 -22.87
CA ASP A 85 10.99 14.72 -23.44
C ASP A 85 10.03 13.84 -22.61
N PRO A 86 8.74 14.21 -22.52
CA PRO A 86 7.79 13.53 -21.64
C PRO A 86 7.58 12.05 -22.00
N LYS A 87 7.69 11.70 -23.29
CA LYS A 87 7.54 10.31 -23.77
C LYS A 87 8.65 9.39 -23.28
N SER A 88 9.91 9.80 -23.46
CA SER A 88 11.07 8.99 -23.04
C SER A 88 11.10 8.84 -21.52
N LYS A 89 10.76 9.91 -20.80
CA LYS A 89 10.67 9.91 -19.34
C LYS A 89 9.58 8.97 -18.81
N MET A 90 8.41 8.96 -19.45
CA MET A 90 7.32 8.03 -19.13
C MET A 90 7.78 6.57 -19.30
N ILE A 91 8.33 6.23 -20.46
CA ILE A 91 8.78 4.86 -20.77
C ILE A 91 9.86 4.41 -19.77
N ASN A 92 10.88 5.24 -19.55
CA ASN A 92 11.95 4.94 -18.60
C ASN A 92 11.43 4.75 -17.17
N SER A 93 10.43 5.52 -16.76
CA SER A 93 9.83 5.39 -15.42
C SER A 93 9.01 4.12 -15.27
N ILE A 94 8.29 3.70 -16.30
CA ILE A 94 7.53 2.43 -16.33
C ILE A 94 8.51 1.25 -16.26
N LEU A 95 9.53 1.22 -17.12
CA LEU A 95 10.47 0.09 -17.20
C LEU A 95 11.26 -0.10 -15.90
N LYS A 96 11.65 0.99 -15.23
CA LYS A 96 12.38 0.92 -13.95
C LYS A 96 11.48 0.58 -12.76
N ARG A 97 10.15 0.69 -12.91
CA ARG A 97 9.21 0.48 -11.79
C ARG A 97 9.13 -0.97 -11.38
N TYR A 98 8.95 -1.87 -12.34
CA TYR A 98 8.78 -3.30 -12.06
C TYR A 98 10.00 -3.91 -11.36
N PRO A 99 11.25 -3.78 -11.86
CA PRO A 99 12.42 -4.33 -11.17
C PRO A 99 12.60 -3.77 -9.76
N ARG A 100 12.32 -2.47 -9.56
CA ARG A 100 12.44 -1.82 -8.25
C ARG A 100 11.50 -2.40 -7.21
N LEU A 101 10.31 -2.87 -7.61
CA LEU A 101 9.33 -3.50 -6.72
C LEU A 101 9.59 -5.01 -6.59
N ALA A 102 9.95 -5.66 -7.70
CA ALA A 102 10.15 -7.10 -7.77
C ALA A 102 11.39 -7.58 -7.01
N ILE A 103 12.49 -6.81 -7.01
CA ILE A 103 13.72 -7.19 -6.30
C ILE A 103 13.50 -7.30 -4.78
N PRO A 104 12.94 -6.29 -4.08
CA PRO A 104 12.60 -6.44 -2.66
C PRO A 104 11.57 -7.54 -2.39
N ALA A 105 10.57 -7.71 -3.26
CA ALA A 105 9.58 -8.77 -3.12
C ALA A 105 10.23 -10.16 -3.15
N LEU A 106 11.14 -10.38 -4.10
CA LEU A 106 11.93 -11.62 -4.20
C LEU A 106 12.76 -11.86 -2.95
N GLY A 107 13.47 -10.85 -2.45
CA GLY A 107 14.20 -10.95 -1.19
C GLY A 107 13.30 -11.39 -0.03
N SER A 108 12.12 -10.79 0.10
CA SER A 108 11.18 -11.12 1.18
C SER A 108 10.67 -12.57 1.11
N CYS A 109 10.32 -13.07 -0.08
CA CYS A 109 9.83 -14.43 -0.24
C CYS A 109 10.94 -15.48 -0.08
N LEU A 110 12.18 -15.18 -0.48
CA LEU A 110 13.31 -16.08 -0.25
C LEU A 110 13.65 -16.20 1.24
N ILE A 111 13.60 -15.08 1.98
CA ILE A 111 13.76 -15.10 3.43
C ILE A 111 12.64 -15.92 4.07
N ALA A 112 11.38 -15.70 3.67
CA ALA A 112 10.25 -16.50 4.16
C ALA A 112 10.41 -18.00 3.87
N PHE A 113 10.88 -18.36 2.66
CA PHE A 113 11.17 -19.75 2.29
C PHE A 113 12.23 -20.40 3.19
N ILE A 114 13.27 -19.67 3.59
CA ILE A 114 14.28 -20.19 4.53
C ILE A 114 13.67 -20.35 5.92
N ILE A 115 12.92 -19.37 6.40
CA ILE A 115 12.28 -19.39 7.72
C ILE A 115 11.31 -20.57 7.85
N PHE A 116 10.49 -20.84 6.83
CA PHE A 116 9.54 -21.95 6.87
C PHE A 116 10.18 -23.35 6.91
N LYS A 117 11.49 -23.48 6.67
CA LYS A 117 12.22 -24.74 6.88
C LYS A 117 12.64 -24.97 8.32
N ILE A 118 12.58 -23.94 9.16
CA ILE A 118 12.90 -24.02 10.58
C ILE A 118 11.62 -24.43 11.31
N SER A 119 11.73 -25.43 12.18
CA SER A 119 10.62 -25.76 13.08
C SER A 119 10.49 -24.67 14.14
N VAL A 120 9.36 -23.97 14.10
CA VAL A 120 9.02 -22.91 15.06
C VAL A 120 7.78 -23.35 15.81
N ASP A 121 7.77 -23.19 17.13
CA ASP A 121 6.55 -23.41 17.89
C ASP A 121 5.55 -22.28 17.61
N LEU A 122 4.38 -22.67 17.11
CA LEU A 122 3.31 -21.77 16.71
C LEU A 122 2.16 -21.76 17.73
N SER A 123 2.29 -22.50 18.84
CA SER A 123 1.24 -22.67 19.86
C SER A 123 0.68 -21.36 20.43
N LEU A 124 1.50 -20.31 20.45
CA LEU A 124 1.14 -18.98 20.95
C LEU A 124 0.70 -17.99 19.85
N THR A 125 0.50 -18.44 18.61
CA THR A 125 0.11 -17.59 17.48
C THR A 125 -1.36 -17.75 17.11
N THR A 126 -1.92 -16.74 16.41
CA THR A 126 -3.32 -16.77 15.96
C THR A 126 -3.51 -17.71 14.77
N THR A 127 -4.74 -18.21 14.59
CA THR A 127 -5.12 -19.00 13.40
C THR A 127 -4.82 -18.26 12.10
N TRP A 128 -4.97 -16.94 12.10
CA TRP A 128 -4.58 -16.09 10.98
C TRP A 128 -3.13 -16.32 10.58
N PHE A 129 -2.18 -16.38 11.54
CA PHE A 129 -0.78 -16.60 11.26
C PHE A 129 -0.49 -18.02 10.78
N HIS A 130 -1.17 -19.02 11.35
CA HIS A 130 -1.09 -20.40 10.88
C HIS A 130 -1.51 -20.54 9.41
N ASP A 131 -2.60 -19.88 9.01
CA ASP A 131 -3.11 -19.90 7.64
C ASP A 131 -2.16 -19.21 6.63
N LEU A 132 -1.20 -18.40 7.11
CA LEU A 132 -0.17 -17.80 6.25
C LEU A 132 0.92 -18.78 5.85
N ILE A 133 1.11 -19.88 6.58
CA ILE A 133 2.19 -20.82 6.33
C ILE A 133 1.73 -21.77 5.20
N PRO A 134 2.37 -21.74 4.03
CA PRO A 134 1.94 -22.57 2.92
C PRO A 134 2.23 -24.05 3.20
N ASN A 135 1.23 -24.91 2.95
CA ASN A 135 1.33 -26.37 3.13
C ASN A 135 2.47 -27.02 2.33
N LYS A 136 2.92 -26.40 1.24
CA LYS A 136 4.05 -26.86 0.42
C LYS A 136 4.97 -25.70 0.08
N THR A 137 6.19 -25.75 0.59
CA THR A 137 7.24 -24.77 0.27
C THR A 137 8.20 -25.33 -0.78
N THR A 138 8.31 -24.66 -1.92
CA THR A 138 9.27 -24.98 -2.99
C THR A 138 10.06 -23.74 -3.39
N PHE A 139 11.32 -23.92 -3.75
CA PHE A 139 12.19 -22.80 -4.14
C PHE A 139 11.62 -22.05 -5.36
N PHE A 140 11.25 -22.75 -6.42
CA PHE A 140 10.61 -22.14 -7.60
C PHE A 140 9.25 -21.52 -7.28
N GLY A 141 8.49 -22.10 -6.35
CA GLY A 141 7.25 -21.51 -5.84
C GLY A 141 7.50 -20.15 -5.18
N SER A 142 8.55 -20.02 -4.37
CA SER A 142 8.90 -18.74 -3.73
C SER A 142 9.27 -17.65 -4.74
N ILE A 143 9.96 -18.02 -5.84
CA ILE A 143 10.30 -17.09 -6.92
C ILE A 143 9.03 -16.66 -7.67
N TYR A 144 8.19 -17.62 -8.10
CA TYR A 144 6.93 -17.30 -8.79
C TYR A 144 6.00 -16.44 -7.94
N SER A 145 5.90 -16.77 -6.65
CA SER A 145 5.07 -16.07 -5.66
C SER A 145 5.62 -14.69 -5.26
N SER A 146 6.83 -14.33 -5.71
CA SER A 146 7.41 -13.00 -5.51
C SER A 146 7.40 -12.13 -6.77
N LEU A 147 7.67 -12.72 -7.94
CA LEU A 147 7.84 -11.98 -9.19
C LEU A 147 6.55 -11.87 -10.01
N ILE A 148 5.68 -12.89 -9.98
CA ILE A 148 4.55 -12.97 -10.92
C ILE A 148 3.23 -12.81 -10.17
N SER A 149 2.99 -13.68 -9.20
CA SER A 149 1.70 -13.76 -8.51
C SER A 149 1.24 -12.43 -7.90
N PRO A 150 2.10 -11.65 -7.20
CA PRO A 150 1.68 -10.41 -6.57
C PRO A 150 1.30 -9.30 -7.54
N PHE A 151 1.88 -9.30 -8.75
CA PHE A 151 1.68 -8.25 -9.74
C PHE A 151 0.48 -8.52 -10.64
N ILE A 152 0.14 -9.78 -10.87
CA ILE A 152 -0.99 -10.19 -11.73
C ILE A 152 -2.24 -10.42 -10.88
N TYR A 153 -2.13 -11.25 -9.84
CA TYR A 153 -3.26 -11.74 -9.05
C TYR A 153 -3.46 -10.98 -7.74
N ALA A 154 -2.51 -10.13 -7.33
CA ALA A 154 -2.50 -9.47 -6.02
C ALA A 154 -2.47 -10.46 -4.84
N GLU A 155 -1.79 -11.60 -5.01
CA GLU A 155 -1.65 -12.62 -3.99
C GLU A 155 -0.21 -13.12 -3.90
N SER A 156 0.15 -13.68 -2.75
CA SER A 156 1.43 -14.36 -2.54
C SER A 156 1.31 -15.37 -1.41
N SER A 157 1.75 -16.59 -1.67
CA SER A 157 1.72 -17.71 -0.74
C SER A 157 2.82 -17.64 0.32
N TYR A 158 3.86 -16.82 0.10
CA TYR A 158 4.98 -16.68 1.04
C TYR A 158 4.96 -15.37 1.79
N ASN A 159 4.39 -14.32 1.20
CA ASN A 159 4.28 -13.02 1.84
C ASN A 159 2.97 -12.35 1.42
N VAL A 160 1.91 -12.60 2.19
CA VAL A 160 0.57 -12.07 1.90
C VAL A 160 0.53 -10.55 1.77
N VAL A 161 1.45 -9.82 2.39
CA VAL A 161 1.54 -8.34 2.33
C VAL A 161 1.83 -7.86 0.90
N LEU A 162 2.37 -8.71 0.02
CA LEU A 162 2.64 -8.38 -1.37
C LEU A 162 1.39 -8.12 -2.22
N TRP A 163 0.18 -8.33 -1.68
CA TRP A 163 -1.08 -8.00 -2.35
C TRP A 163 -1.14 -6.55 -2.86
N THR A 164 -0.43 -5.62 -2.20
CA THR A 164 -0.39 -4.20 -2.60
C THR A 164 0.45 -3.93 -3.86
N MET A 165 1.27 -4.88 -4.32
CA MET A 165 2.22 -4.67 -5.43
C MET A 165 1.52 -4.42 -6.76
N LYS A 166 0.42 -5.13 -7.03
CA LYS A 166 -0.44 -4.88 -8.20
C LYS A 166 -0.94 -3.42 -8.22
N ASN A 167 -1.46 -2.95 -7.09
CA ASN A 167 -2.00 -1.59 -6.95
C ASN A 167 -0.89 -0.55 -7.15
N GLU A 168 0.30 -0.77 -6.58
CA GLU A 168 1.47 0.09 -6.75
C GLU A 168 1.93 0.19 -8.20
N LEU A 169 1.96 -0.93 -8.92
CA LEU A 169 2.35 -0.96 -10.31
C LEU A 169 1.32 -0.25 -11.20
N ILE A 170 0.05 -0.65 -11.13
CA ILE A 170 -1.02 -0.07 -11.96
C ILE A 170 -1.21 1.42 -11.64
N GLY A 171 -1.19 1.78 -10.36
CA GLY A 171 -1.35 3.16 -9.90
C GLY A 171 -0.24 4.04 -10.44
N SER A 172 1.01 3.58 -10.36
CA SER A 172 2.14 4.33 -10.91
C SER A 172 2.07 4.54 -12.42
N ILE A 173 1.68 3.50 -13.18
CA ILE A 173 1.54 3.59 -14.65
C ILE A 173 0.46 4.63 -15.00
N ALA A 174 -0.68 4.60 -14.32
CA ALA A 174 -1.75 5.57 -14.55
C ALA A 174 -1.31 7.01 -14.26
N ILE A 175 -0.55 7.23 -13.18
CA ILE A 175 0.03 8.55 -12.90
C ILE A 175 0.99 8.99 -14.01
N PHE A 176 1.83 8.10 -14.53
CA PHE A 176 2.74 8.46 -15.63
C PHE A 176 1.98 8.83 -16.91
N ILE A 177 0.90 8.11 -17.25
CA ILE A 177 0.03 8.43 -18.39
C ILE A 177 -0.67 9.78 -18.19
N LEU A 178 -1.20 10.06 -17.00
CA LEU A 178 -1.83 11.34 -16.67
C LEU A 178 -0.85 12.51 -16.82
N ILE A 179 0.39 12.35 -16.34
CA ILE A 179 1.44 13.35 -16.51
C ILE A 179 1.78 13.54 -17.99
N TYR A 180 1.89 12.46 -18.76
CA TYR A 180 2.15 12.51 -20.20
C TYR A 180 1.07 13.30 -20.96
N PHE A 181 -0.22 12.98 -20.77
CA PHE A 181 -1.31 13.71 -21.42
C PHE A 181 -1.32 15.19 -21.03
N LYS A 182 -1.01 15.51 -19.77
CA LYS A 182 -0.91 16.90 -19.34
C LYS A 182 0.27 17.63 -20.01
N SER A 183 1.45 17.00 -20.04
CA SER A 183 2.68 17.59 -20.60
C SER A 183 2.59 17.84 -22.11
N THR A 184 1.76 17.07 -22.82
CA THR A 184 1.49 17.21 -24.25
C THR A 184 0.27 18.07 -24.56
N PHE A 185 -0.27 18.79 -23.56
CA PHE A 185 -1.46 19.65 -23.65
C PHE A 185 -2.75 18.93 -24.09
N GLN A 186 -2.82 17.60 -23.94
CA GLN A 186 -3.97 16.77 -24.36
C GLN A 186 -5.03 16.68 -23.23
N LEU A 187 -5.57 17.83 -22.80
CA LEU A 187 -6.47 17.92 -21.63
C LEU A 187 -7.76 17.07 -21.78
N LYS A 188 -8.33 16.98 -22.99
CA LYS A 188 -9.50 16.11 -23.22
C LYS A 188 -9.17 14.64 -22.90
N LYS A 189 -8.04 14.13 -23.40
CA LYS A 189 -7.59 12.75 -23.13
C LYS A 189 -7.25 12.54 -21.66
N TYR A 190 -6.69 13.56 -20.99
CA TYR A 190 -6.43 13.52 -19.55
C TYR A 190 -7.71 13.23 -18.75
N TYR A 191 -8.79 13.99 -18.95
CA TYR A 191 -10.03 13.82 -18.19
C TYR A 191 -10.78 12.54 -18.58
N ILE A 192 -10.80 12.19 -19.86
CA ILE A 192 -11.42 10.94 -20.33
C ILE A 192 -10.70 9.74 -19.70
N PHE A 193 -9.36 9.73 -19.73
CA PHE A 193 -8.57 8.66 -19.11
C PHE A 193 -8.81 8.58 -17.60
N LEU A 194 -8.80 9.72 -16.90
CA LEU A 194 -9.07 9.77 -15.45
C LEU A 194 -10.43 9.16 -15.11
N LEU A 195 -11.48 9.55 -15.83
CA LEU A 195 -12.84 9.06 -15.61
C LEU A 195 -12.94 7.55 -15.88
N LEU A 196 -12.49 7.10 -17.06
CA LEU A 196 -12.53 5.68 -17.44
C LEU A 196 -11.73 4.83 -16.46
N PHE A 197 -10.55 5.29 -16.06
CA PHE A 197 -9.70 4.59 -15.11
C PHE A 197 -10.37 4.42 -13.73
N LEU A 198 -11.02 5.46 -13.22
CA LEU A 198 -11.78 5.37 -11.97
C LEU A 198 -12.98 4.44 -12.10
N LEU A 199 -13.75 4.52 -13.19
CA LEU A 199 -14.89 3.63 -13.45
C LEU A 199 -14.46 2.15 -13.55
N ILE A 200 -13.38 1.86 -14.26
CA ILE A 200 -12.81 0.51 -14.37
C ILE A 200 -12.30 0.03 -13.00
N SER A 201 -11.67 0.91 -12.21
CA SER A 201 -11.21 0.51 -10.87
C SER A 201 -12.36 0.19 -9.92
N LEU A 202 -13.51 0.86 -10.08
CA LEU A 202 -14.73 0.61 -9.32
C LEU A 202 -15.35 -0.76 -9.63
N SER A 203 -15.23 -1.24 -10.87
CA SER A 203 -15.78 -2.55 -11.28
C SER A 203 -14.95 -3.75 -10.79
N ILE A 204 -13.69 -3.54 -10.38
CA ILE A 204 -12.80 -4.62 -9.91
C ILE A 204 -13.06 -4.96 -8.44
N SER A 205 -12.85 -3.99 -7.54
CA SER A 205 -13.15 -4.15 -6.12
C SER A 205 -13.11 -2.80 -5.39
N LYS A 206 -13.82 -2.69 -4.26
CA LYS A 206 -13.80 -1.48 -3.42
C LYS A 206 -12.39 -1.14 -2.92
N VAL A 207 -11.63 -2.15 -2.50
CA VAL A 207 -10.26 -1.99 -2.00
C VAL A 207 -9.32 -1.49 -3.10
N PHE A 208 -9.46 -2.05 -4.31
CA PHE A 208 -8.69 -1.63 -5.47
C PHE A 208 -9.03 -0.18 -5.86
N PHE A 209 -10.31 0.14 -6.00
CA PHE A 209 -10.80 1.49 -6.28
C PHE A 209 -10.24 2.53 -5.29
N LEU A 210 -10.38 2.28 -3.98
CA LEU A 210 -9.85 3.19 -2.95
C LEU A 210 -8.34 3.37 -3.08
N GLY A 211 -7.62 2.31 -3.46
CA GLY A 211 -6.20 2.40 -3.76
C GLY A 211 -5.90 3.32 -4.95
N MET A 212 -6.58 3.13 -6.08
CA MET A 212 -6.38 3.96 -7.27
C MET A 212 -6.79 5.42 -7.04
N PHE A 213 -7.88 5.63 -6.30
CA PHE A 213 -8.32 6.94 -5.87
C PHE A 213 -7.28 7.65 -5.00
N SER A 214 -6.66 6.92 -4.07
CA SER A 214 -5.56 7.42 -3.22
C SER A 214 -4.37 7.91 -4.05
N PHE A 215 -3.96 7.17 -5.08
CA PHE A 215 -2.92 7.61 -6.02
C PHE A 215 -3.27 8.93 -6.73
N ILE A 216 -4.50 9.02 -7.23
CA ILE A 216 -5.00 10.20 -7.93
C ILE A 216 -5.07 11.40 -6.98
N LEU A 217 -5.53 11.19 -5.76
CA LEU A 217 -5.58 12.21 -4.72
C LEU A 217 -4.15 12.74 -4.45
N GLY A 218 -3.17 11.86 -4.32
CA GLY A 218 -1.75 12.24 -4.21
C GLY A 218 -1.25 13.07 -5.39
N HIS A 219 -1.63 12.70 -6.62
CA HIS A 219 -1.31 13.46 -7.83
C HIS A 219 -1.90 14.88 -7.83
N PHE A 220 -3.11 15.05 -7.30
CA PHE A 220 -3.73 16.36 -7.13
C PHE A 220 -3.13 17.16 -5.98
N LEU A 221 -2.85 16.53 -4.83
CA LEU A 221 -2.20 17.18 -3.68
C LEU A 221 -0.88 17.83 -4.07
N TYR A 222 -0.09 17.20 -4.93
CA TYR A 222 1.15 17.80 -5.43
C TYR A 222 0.92 19.14 -6.17
N LYS A 223 -0.25 19.32 -6.79
CA LYS A 223 -0.60 20.56 -7.49
C LYS A 223 -1.10 21.65 -6.53
N ILE A 224 -1.63 21.26 -5.37
CA ILE A 224 -2.14 22.20 -4.38
C ILE A 224 -0.95 22.72 -3.57
N LYS A 225 -0.53 23.96 -3.85
CA LYS A 225 0.64 24.56 -3.20
C LYS A 225 0.40 25.01 -1.75
N ASN A 226 -0.84 25.33 -1.40
CA ASN A 226 -1.20 25.84 -0.06
C ASN A 226 -2.46 25.10 0.44
N ILE A 227 -2.29 24.19 1.39
CA ILE A 227 -3.39 23.62 2.17
C ILE A 227 -3.42 24.36 3.51
N ASN A 228 -4.58 24.89 3.88
CA ASN A 228 -4.75 25.54 5.16
C ASN A 228 -4.56 24.51 6.30
N ALA A 229 -3.64 24.79 7.23
CA ALA A 229 -3.35 23.91 8.37
C ALA A 229 -4.61 23.58 9.17
N TYR A 230 -5.52 24.55 9.34
CA TYR A 230 -6.79 24.36 10.05
C TYR A 230 -7.72 23.35 9.35
N LEU A 231 -7.74 23.37 8.01
CA LEU A 231 -8.52 22.41 7.23
C LEU A 231 -7.90 21.00 7.35
N ALA A 232 -6.58 20.89 7.33
CA ALA A 232 -5.89 19.62 7.50
C ALA A 232 -6.14 19.02 8.91
N THR A 233 -6.07 19.84 9.96
CA THR A 233 -6.37 19.39 11.33
C THR A 233 -7.84 19.02 11.50
N PHE A 234 -8.76 19.78 10.89
CA PHE A 234 -10.18 19.46 10.91
C PHE A 234 -10.47 18.11 10.23
N LEU A 235 -9.92 17.88 9.03
CA LEU A 235 -10.06 16.61 8.32
C LEU A 235 -9.44 15.43 9.10
N LEU A 236 -8.35 15.65 9.82
CA LEU A 236 -7.73 14.62 10.66
C LEU A 236 -8.64 14.23 11.84
N ILE A 237 -9.26 15.21 12.50
CA ILE A 237 -10.17 14.98 13.63
C ILE A 237 -11.44 14.27 13.15
N VAL A 238 -12.05 14.75 12.06
CA VAL A 238 -13.26 14.13 11.48
C VAL A 238 -12.96 12.73 10.94
N GLY A 239 -11.79 12.51 10.34
CA GLY A 239 -11.39 11.21 9.83
C GLY A 239 -11.13 10.16 10.93
N GLN A 240 -10.91 10.59 12.17
CA GLN A 240 -10.70 9.70 13.33
C GLN A 240 -12.00 9.35 14.08
N SER A 241 -13.10 10.08 13.87
CA SER A 241 -14.38 9.70 14.45
C SER A 241 -14.91 8.48 13.70
N LYS A 242 -14.80 7.29 14.31
CA LYS A 242 -15.51 6.09 13.87
C LYS A 242 -17.02 6.41 13.91
N THR A 243 -17.63 6.60 12.74
CA THR A 243 -19.10 6.47 12.55
C THR A 243 -19.43 5.01 12.33
#